data_AF-A0A2R6CQT4-F1
#
_entry.id   AF-A0A2R6CQT4-F1
#
_cell.length_a   1.000
_cell.length_b   1.000
_cell.length_c   1.000
_cell.angle_alpha   90.00
_cell.angle_beta   90.00
_cell.angle_gamma   90.00
#
_symmetry.space_group_name_H-M   'P 1'
#
loop_
_entity.id
_entity.type
_entity.pdbx_description
1 polymer ?
#
loop_
_entity_poly.entity_id
_entity_poly.type
_entity_poly.pdbx_seq_one_letter_code
_entity_poly.pdbx_strand_id
1 'polypeptide(L)'
;MSFRRDVEADVEELEPEDEAEDGAEDEAETEDDEQDDESEIQELTDISGVGDSKAEALREAGYDNVAKVKGASQDELANVDGIGMALAARIKADVGDLEVTEEVEAEIEAEEPEKEEEVETELQPRGLVEKTPELDEETERLLTQRKRVGKPDFNRQDHHKKKRVPTSWRRPSGKLSKQRKGVKGKGDTVEAGFRSPEPVRGLHPSGFEEVRVHNVDDLEGVDPDTEAVRIASKVGGRKRERIEEVAEDREVRVLNPTYVEVEVE
;
A
#
# COMPACT_ATOMS: atom_id res chain seq x y z
N MET A 1 59.45 20.57 41.22
CA MET A 1 58.19 21.30 41.48
C MET A 1 57.09 20.55 40.74
N SER A 2 56.59 19.42 41.24
CA SER A 2 55.47 19.34 42.21
C SER A 2 54.44 20.45 42.02
N PHE A 3 53.33 20.15 41.35
CA PHE A 3 52.01 20.25 41.98
C PHE A 3 50.99 19.42 41.18
N ARG A 4 50.51 18.40 41.86
CA ARG A 4 49.45 17.46 41.51
C ARG A 4 48.12 18.12 41.89
N ARG A 5 47.11 18.09 41.02
CA ARG A 5 45.73 18.26 41.44
C ARG A 5 44.81 17.46 40.52
N ASP A 6 44.28 16.42 41.13
CA ASP A 6 43.34 15.44 40.67
C ASP A 6 41.99 16.08 40.28
N VAL A 7 41.40 15.60 39.19
CA VAL A 7 39.97 15.71 38.89
C VAL A 7 39.54 14.33 38.42
N GLU A 8 38.91 13.60 39.34
CA GLU A 8 38.10 12.41 39.07
C GLU A 8 36.88 12.81 38.23
N ALA A 9 36.63 12.05 37.17
CA ALA A 9 35.34 12.01 36.50
C ALA A 9 35.11 10.55 36.08
N ASP A 10 34.15 9.92 36.77
CA ASP A 10 33.61 8.60 36.53
C ASP A 10 33.27 8.38 35.05
N VAL A 11 33.82 7.29 34.51
CA VAL A 11 33.43 6.71 33.22
C VAL A 11 32.61 5.48 33.56
N GLU A 12 31.29 5.61 33.46
CA GLU A 12 30.37 4.49 33.52
C GLU A 12 30.25 3.88 32.11
N GLU A 13 30.55 2.59 32.06
CA GLU A 13 30.65 1.71 30.91
C GLU A 13 29.24 1.27 30.50
N LEU A 14 28.85 1.52 29.25
CA LEU A 14 27.57 1.07 28.69
C LEU A 14 27.82 0.06 27.58
N GLU A 15 27.55 -1.21 27.89
CA GLU A 15 27.31 -2.28 26.91
C GLU A 15 25.82 -2.29 26.50
N PRO A 16 25.48 -2.70 25.26
CA PRO A 16 24.09 -2.88 24.83
C PRO A 16 23.74 -4.37 24.61
N GLU A 17 22.64 -4.80 25.22
CA GLU A 17 21.84 -6.02 24.95
C GLU A 17 20.40 -5.66 25.38
N ASP A 18 19.27 -6.12 24.86
CA ASP A 18 18.84 -6.76 23.61
C ASP A 18 17.28 -6.66 23.61
N GLU A 19 16.69 -6.67 22.41
CA GLU A 19 15.36 -7.15 21.98
C GLU A 19 13.98 -6.80 22.61
N ALA A 20 13.00 -6.77 21.68
CA ALA A 20 11.53 -7.07 21.76
C ALA A 20 10.56 -5.96 22.26
N GLU A 21 9.68 -5.46 21.38
CA GLU A 21 8.22 -5.78 21.24
C GLU A 21 7.40 -5.37 22.48
N ASP A 22 6.35 -4.55 22.44
CA ASP A 22 5.10 -4.60 21.65
C ASP A 22 4.39 -3.24 21.92
N GLY A 23 3.63 -2.64 21.00
CA GLY A 23 2.21 -2.96 20.79
C GLY A 23 1.32 -2.20 21.78
N ALA A 24 0.50 -1.29 21.26
CA ALA A 24 -0.20 -0.26 22.03
C ALA A 24 -1.61 -0.67 22.46
N GLU A 25 -1.98 -0.45 23.72
CA GLU A 25 -3.37 -0.46 24.20
C GLU A 25 -3.53 0.51 25.37
N ASP A 26 -4.29 1.60 25.20
CA ASP A 26 -5.04 2.28 26.27
C ASP A 26 -6.07 3.23 25.60
N GLU A 27 -7.27 2.71 25.34
CA GLU A 27 -8.46 3.52 25.05
C GLU A 27 -9.48 3.38 26.17
N ALA A 28 -10.15 4.50 26.42
CA ALA A 28 -10.78 4.88 27.67
C ALA A 28 -12.10 4.16 28.00
N GLU A 29 -12.36 4.07 29.30
CA GLU A 29 -13.64 3.76 29.91
C GLU A 29 -14.76 4.76 29.51
N THR A 30 -15.93 4.23 29.18
CA THR A 30 -17.23 4.86 29.46
C THR A 30 -18.24 3.77 29.80
N GLU A 31 -18.57 3.69 31.09
CA GLU A 31 -19.81 3.12 31.62
C GLU A 31 -20.97 4.08 31.27
N ASP A 32 -22.09 3.58 30.76
CA ASP A 32 -23.39 4.27 30.91
C ASP A 32 -24.53 3.24 30.90
N ASP A 33 -25.24 3.23 32.03
CA ASP A 33 -26.54 2.66 32.43
C ASP A 33 -27.32 1.70 31.50
N GLU A 34 -27.45 0.46 31.98
CA GLU A 34 -28.62 -0.40 31.74
C GLU A 34 -29.78 0.04 32.64
N GLN A 35 -30.78 0.70 32.07
CA GLN A 35 -32.14 0.74 32.61
C GLN A 35 -33.11 0.59 31.44
N ASP A 36 -33.79 -0.55 31.34
CA ASP A 36 -35.06 -0.60 30.63
C ASP A 36 -36.11 -1.25 31.53
N ASP A 37 -37.09 -0.42 31.88
CA ASP A 37 -38.26 -0.71 32.67
C ASP A 37 -39.12 -1.77 31.97
N GLU A 38 -39.27 -2.93 32.58
CA GLU A 38 -40.30 -3.92 32.23
C GLU A 38 -41.67 -3.40 32.72
N SER A 39 -42.20 -2.37 32.06
CA SER A 39 -43.62 -2.05 32.15
C SER A 39 -44.37 -3.05 31.28
N GLU A 40 -45.06 -4.01 31.91
CA GLU A 40 -45.97 -4.93 31.22
C GLU A 40 -46.92 -4.13 30.31
N ILE A 41 -46.78 -4.27 28.99
CA ILE A 41 -47.67 -3.67 27.99
C ILE A 41 -49.07 -4.23 28.22
N GLN A 42 -49.95 -3.45 28.86
CA GLN A 42 -51.31 -3.88 29.18
C GLN A 42 -52.30 -3.48 28.08
N GLU A 43 -52.06 -2.34 27.40
CA GLU A 43 -52.93 -1.83 26.36
C GLU A 43 -52.23 -1.82 24.98
N LEU A 44 -53.02 -1.96 23.90
CA LEU A 44 -52.48 -1.97 22.53
C LEU A 44 -51.78 -0.66 22.15
N THR A 45 -52.13 0.44 22.82
CA THR A 45 -51.55 1.78 22.63
C THR A 45 -50.19 1.94 23.29
N ASP A 46 -49.82 1.03 24.19
CA ASP A 46 -48.51 1.05 24.84
C ASP A 46 -47.42 0.46 23.93
N ILE A 47 -47.80 -0.19 22.82
CA ILE A 47 -46.88 -0.75 21.83
C ILE A 47 -46.27 0.38 20.99
N SER A 48 -44.95 0.38 20.80
CA SER A 48 -44.24 1.45 20.11
C SER A 48 -44.73 1.63 18.68
N GLY A 49 -45.26 2.83 18.39
CA GLY A 49 -45.76 3.20 17.06
C GLY A 49 -47.22 2.84 16.77
N VAL A 50 -47.94 2.28 17.75
CA VAL A 50 -49.39 2.04 17.71
C VAL A 50 -50.13 3.15 18.47
N GLY A 51 -50.60 4.17 17.73
CA GLY A 51 -51.50 5.18 18.30
C GLY A 51 -52.96 4.73 18.29
N ASP A 52 -53.86 5.53 18.89
CA ASP A 52 -55.30 5.22 19.04
C ASP A 52 -55.98 4.71 17.76
N SER A 53 -55.68 5.35 16.63
CA SER A 53 -56.23 5.00 15.31
C SER A 53 -55.82 3.61 14.83
N LYS A 54 -54.56 3.20 15.07
CA LYS A 54 -54.06 1.89 14.68
C LYS A 54 -54.45 0.82 15.69
N ALA A 55 -54.52 1.18 16.97
CA ALA A 55 -55.07 0.31 18.01
C ALA A 55 -56.54 -0.02 17.71
N GLU A 56 -57.32 0.95 17.21
CA GLU A 56 -58.70 0.71 16.78
C GLU A 56 -58.78 -0.18 15.52
N ALA A 57 -57.89 0.02 14.54
CA ALA A 57 -57.78 -0.87 13.38
C ALA A 57 -57.44 -2.32 13.79
N LEU A 58 -56.57 -2.51 14.78
CA LEU A 58 -56.25 -3.84 15.34
C LEU A 58 -57.46 -4.47 16.05
N ARG A 59 -58.23 -3.69 16.82
CA ARG A 59 -59.48 -4.17 17.44
C ARG A 59 -60.53 -4.54 16.39
N GLU A 60 -60.69 -3.72 15.35
CA GLU A 60 -61.64 -4.00 14.25
C GLU A 60 -61.24 -5.26 13.47
N ALA A 61 -59.95 -5.53 13.33
CA ALA A 61 -59.41 -6.76 12.77
C ALA A 61 -59.49 -7.98 13.72
N GLY A 62 -59.98 -7.81 14.96
CA GLY A 62 -60.18 -8.87 15.94
C GLY A 62 -58.99 -9.13 16.88
N TYR A 63 -57.98 -8.26 16.88
CA TYR A 63 -56.83 -8.30 17.78
C TYR A 63 -57.05 -7.37 18.97
N ASP A 64 -58.07 -7.66 19.78
CA ASP A 64 -58.55 -6.77 20.84
C ASP A 64 -57.64 -6.65 22.07
N ASN A 65 -56.64 -7.51 22.19
CA ASN A 65 -55.70 -7.52 23.31
C ASN A 65 -54.29 -7.95 22.86
N VAL A 66 -53.29 -7.62 23.68
CA VAL A 66 -51.87 -7.90 23.41
C VAL A 66 -51.63 -9.41 23.21
N ALA A 67 -52.36 -10.29 23.90
CA ALA A 67 -52.22 -11.74 23.72
C ALA A 67 -52.70 -12.23 22.35
N LYS A 68 -53.69 -11.56 21.74
CA LYS A 68 -54.16 -11.86 20.38
C LYS A 68 -53.18 -11.36 19.33
N VAL A 69 -52.57 -10.20 19.53
CA VAL A 69 -51.48 -9.69 18.69
C VAL A 69 -50.25 -10.60 18.78
N LYS A 70 -49.95 -11.09 19.99
CA LYS A 70 -48.86 -12.04 20.22
C LYS A 70 -49.05 -13.34 19.45
N GLY A 71 -50.27 -13.86 19.34
CA GLY A 71 -50.55 -15.10 18.61
C GLY A 71 -50.75 -14.95 17.09
N ALA A 72 -50.73 -13.72 16.55
CA ALA A 72 -50.91 -13.46 15.13
C ALA A 72 -49.57 -13.53 14.38
N SER A 73 -49.56 -14.02 13.15
CA SER A 73 -48.33 -13.99 12.35
C SER A 73 -48.00 -12.55 11.91
N GLN A 74 -46.72 -12.31 11.58
CA GLN A 74 -46.30 -10.98 11.12
C GLN A 74 -47.06 -10.55 9.85
N ASP A 75 -47.34 -11.49 8.94
CA ASP A 75 -48.11 -11.22 7.72
C ASP A 75 -49.57 -10.90 8.02
N GLU A 76 -50.19 -11.56 9.00
CA GLU A 76 -51.57 -11.28 9.41
C GLU A 76 -51.70 -9.86 9.98
N LEU A 77 -50.75 -9.43 10.81
CA LEU A 77 -50.71 -8.06 11.33
C LEU A 77 -50.42 -7.02 10.23
N ALA A 78 -49.58 -7.37 9.24
CA ALA A 78 -49.23 -6.51 8.12
C ALA A 78 -50.39 -6.28 7.13
N ASN A 79 -51.43 -7.12 7.18
CA ASN A 79 -52.63 -6.99 6.34
C ASN A 79 -53.71 -6.09 6.98
N VAL A 80 -53.50 -5.62 8.21
CA VAL A 80 -54.42 -4.68 8.87
C VAL A 80 -54.24 -3.28 8.28
N ASP A 81 -55.35 -2.61 7.99
CA ASP A 81 -55.35 -1.27 7.41
C ASP A 81 -54.53 -0.28 8.25
N GLY A 82 -53.41 0.19 7.69
CA GLY A 82 -52.49 1.13 8.34
C GLY A 82 -51.31 0.51 9.09
N ILE A 83 -51.20 -0.82 9.11
CA ILE A 83 -50.05 -1.55 9.69
C ILE A 83 -49.32 -2.25 8.55
N GLY A 84 -48.27 -1.62 8.02
CA GLY A 84 -47.41 -2.26 7.02
C GLY A 84 -46.45 -3.28 7.64
N MET A 85 -45.77 -4.07 6.81
CA MET A 85 -44.82 -5.11 7.23
C MET A 85 -43.76 -4.62 8.23
N ALA A 86 -43.28 -3.38 8.06
CA ALA A 86 -42.30 -2.76 8.95
C ALA A 86 -42.86 -2.43 10.35
N LEU A 87 -44.15 -2.08 10.44
CA LEU A 87 -44.79 -1.82 11.73
C LEU A 87 -45.21 -3.13 12.39
N ALA A 88 -45.67 -4.11 11.63
CA ALA A 88 -45.97 -5.45 12.12
C ALA A 88 -44.74 -6.11 12.75
N ALA A 89 -43.57 -6.03 12.10
CA ALA A 89 -42.30 -6.49 12.66
C ALA A 89 -41.96 -5.82 14.00
N ARG A 90 -42.15 -4.49 14.10
CA ARG A 90 -41.88 -3.73 15.32
C ARG A 90 -42.86 -4.10 16.45
N ILE A 91 -44.16 -4.19 16.15
CA ILE A 91 -45.18 -4.65 17.11
C ILE A 91 -44.82 -6.03 17.66
N LYS A 92 -44.36 -6.93 16.78
CA LYS A 92 -44.00 -8.30 17.14
C LYS A 92 -42.72 -8.37 17.99
N ALA A 93 -41.75 -7.50 17.72
CA ALA A 93 -40.56 -7.33 18.54
C ALA A 93 -40.90 -6.80 19.95
N ASP A 94 -41.77 -5.79 20.05
CA ASP A 94 -42.18 -5.20 21.33
C ASP A 94 -43.03 -6.16 22.18
N VAL A 95 -43.90 -6.97 21.55
CA VAL A 95 -44.74 -7.97 22.24
C VAL A 95 -43.98 -9.30 22.49
N GLY A 96 -42.71 -9.36 22.06
CA GLY A 96 -41.75 -10.40 22.39
C GLY A 96 -42.04 -11.76 21.75
N ASP A 97 -42.39 -11.79 20.47
CA ASP A 97 -42.67 -13.04 19.74
C ASP A 97 -41.89 -13.08 18.42
N LEU A 98 -40.58 -13.24 18.49
CA LEU A 98 -39.75 -13.52 17.32
C LEU A 98 -39.89 -15.00 16.95
N GLU A 99 -40.89 -15.34 16.13
CA GLU A 99 -40.89 -16.60 15.39
C GLU A 99 -40.00 -16.43 14.15
N VAL A 100 -38.71 -16.78 14.30
CA VAL A 100 -37.80 -16.96 13.15
C VAL A 100 -38.17 -18.29 12.51
N THR A 101 -38.73 -18.27 11.30
CA THR A 101 -39.05 -19.48 10.56
C THR A 101 -37.79 -20.06 9.90
N GLU A 102 -37.57 -21.36 10.12
CA GLU A 102 -36.42 -22.16 9.63
C GLU A 102 -36.28 -22.18 8.09
N GLU A 103 -37.25 -21.65 7.33
CA GLU A 103 -37.23 -21.61 5.86
C GLU A 103 -36.23 -20.57 5.30
N VAL A 104 -35.83 -19.56 6.07
CA VAL A 104 -34.83 -18.56 5.63
C VAL A 104 -33.40 -19.05 5.84
N GLU A 105 -33.17 -19.97 6.77
CA GLU A 105 -31.82 -20.51 7.03
C GLU A 105 -31.38 -21.52 5.95
N ALA A 106 -32.32 -22.25 5.35
CA ALA A 106 -32.02 -23.32 4.38
C ALA A 106 -31.61 -22.83 2.97
N GLU A 107 -31.90 -21.58 2.57
CA GLU A 107 -31.40 -21.02 1.29
C GLU A 107 -30.02 -20.36 1.42
N ILE A 108 -29.50 -20.19 2.63
CA ILE A 108 -28.17 -19.61 2.88
C ILE A 108 -27.10 -20.71 3.00
N GLU A 109 -27.50 -21.97 3.17
CA GLU A 109 -26.62 -23.12 3.42
C GLU A 109 -26.35 -23.95 2.13
N ALA A 110 -25.98 -23.29 1.03
CA ALA A 110 -25.52 -23.99 -0.19
C ALA A 110 -24.66 -23.12 -1.14
N GLU A 111 -23.68 -22.38 -0.61
CA GLU A 111 -22.44 -22.08 -1.34
C GLU A 111 -21.37 -21.72 -0.31
N GLU A 112 -20.88 -22.72 0.44
CA GLU A 112 -19.55 -22.57 1.05
C GLU A 112 -18.57 -22.34 -0.10
N PRO A 113 -17.82 -21.23 -0.14
CA PRO A 113 -16.81 -21.05 -1.16
C PRO A 113 -15.84 -22.22 -1.05
N GLU A 114 -15.60 -22.92 -2.16
CA GLU A 114 -14.51 -23.89 -2.26
C GLU A 114 -13.27 -23.21 -1.66
N LYS A 115 -12.66 -23.83 -0.65
CA LYS A 115 -11.37 -23.40 -0.13
C LYS A 115 -10.42 -23.35 -1.33
N GLU A 116 -10.13 -22.14 -1.81
CA GLU A 116 -9.00 -21.89 -2.67
C GLU A 116 -7.81 -22.54 -1.98
N GLU A 117 -7.24 -23.58 -2.61
CA GLU A 117 -5.99 -24.16 -2.14
C GLU A 117 -5.00 -23.01 -2.02
N GLU A 118 -4.35 -22.86 -0.86
CA GLU A 118 -3.31 -21.85 -0.65
C GLU A 118 -2.11 -22.21 -1.56
N VAL A 119 -2.23 -21.89 -2.85
CA VAL A 119 -1.15 -21.98 -3.82
C VAL A 119 -0.13 -20.91 -3.51
N GLU A 120 1.14 -21.30 -3.42
CA GLU A 120 2.23 -20.38 -3.12
C GLU A 120 2.32 -19.37 -4.27
N THR A 121 2.05 -18.08 -4.00
CA THR A 121 2.15 -17.02 -5.00
C THR A 121 3.49 -16.30 -4.89
N GLU A 122 4.14 -16.04 -6.03
CA GLU A 122 5.40 -15.30 -6.08
C GLU A 122 5.32 -14.06 -6.99
N LEU A 123 6.07 -13.01 -6.65
CA LEU A 123 6.13 -11.79 -7.44
C LEU A 123 7.09 -11.94 -8.64
N GLN A 124 6.54 -12.06 -9.84
CA GLN A 124 7.32 -12.11 -11.08
C GLN A 124 7.24 -10.78 -11.86
N PRO A 125 8.35 -10.32 -12.46
CA PRO A 125 8.33 -9.12 -13.30
C PRO A 125 7.73 -9.41 -14.68
N ARG A 126 7.00 -8.45 -15.23
CA ARG A 126 6.51 -8.50 -16.62
C ARG A 126 7.65 -8.33 -17.64
N GLY A 127 7.52 -8.99 -18.79
CA GLY A 127 8.37 -8.81 -19.97
C GLY A 127 9.76 -9.43 -19.88
N LEU A 128 10.59 -9.12 -20.89
CA LEU A 128 11.89 -9.75 -21.13
C LEU A 128 13.02 -9.17 -20.25
N VAL A 129 12.97 -9.41 -18.93
CA VAL A 129 13.94 -8.85 -17.96
C VAL A 129 15.37 -9.37 -18.18
N GLU A 130 15.53 -10.61 -18.64
CA GLU A 130 16.85 -11.22 -18.83
C GLU A 130 17.51 -10.87 -20.16
N LYS A 131 16.79 -10.21 -21.08
CA LYS A 131 17.34 -9.86 -22.40
C LYS A 131 18.61 -9.03 -22.26
N THR A 132 19.64 -9.39 -23.02
CA THR A 132 20.95 -8.72 -23.06
C THR A 132 21.19 -8.22 -24.50
N PRO A 133 21.78 -7.02 -24.70
CA PRO A 133 21.98 -6.49 -26.03
C PRO A 133 23.08 -7.23 -26.79
N GLU A 134 23.02 -7.13 -28.12
CA GLU A 134 24.13 -7.52 -28.99
C GLU A 134 25.09 -6.33 -29.14
N LEU A 135 26.32 -6.47 -28.62
CA LEU A 135 27.34 -5.41 -28.66
C LEU A 135 28.56 -5.86 -29.45
N ASP A 136 29.24 -4.90 -30.10
CA ASP A 136 30.55 -5.17 -30.71
C ASP A 136 31.63 -5.40 -29.64
N GLU A 137 32.67 -6.18 -30.00
CA GLU A 137 33.76 -6.56 -29.10
C GLU A 137 34.47 -5.35 -28.46
N GLU A 138 34.57 -4.24 -29.19
CA GLU A 138 35.21 -3.02 -28.68
C GLU A 138 34.33 -2.33 -27.64
N THR A 139 33.03 -2.19 -27.90
CA THR A 139 32.06 -1.61 -26.98
C THR A 139 31.93 -2.45 -25.72
N GLU A 140 31.89 -3.78 -25.83
CA GLU A 140 31.86 -4.66 -24.66
C GLU A 140 33.13 -4.50 -23.79
N ARG A 141 34.31 -4.46 -24.44
CA ARG A 141 35.59 -4.21 -23.77
C ARG A 141 35.58 -2.86 -23.05
N LEU A 142 35.10 -1.80 -23.70
CA LEU A 142 35.03 -0.45 -23.13
C LEU A 142 34.00 -0.36 -21.99
N LEU A 143 32.90 -1.10 -22.08
CA LEU A 143 31.86 -1.17 -21.06
C LEU A 143 32.41 -1.83 -19.79
N THR A 144 33.13 -2.92 -19.97
CA THR A 144 33.87 -3.60 -18.89
C THR A 144 34.95 -2.69 -18.29
N GLN A 145 35.69 -1.95 -19.12
CA GLN A 145 36.66 -0.96 -18.65
C GLN A 145 36.00 0.13 -17.80
N ARG A 146 34.84 0.66 -18.24
CA ARG A 146 34.06 1.67 -17.50
C ARG A 146 33.64 1.15 -16.13
N LYS A 147 33.12 -0.08 -16.06
CA LYS A 147 32.71 -0.73 -14.80
C LYS A 147 33.89 -0.92 -13.86
N ARG A 148 35.04 -1.35 -14.39
CA ARG A 148 36.26 -1.60 -13.61
C ARG A 148 36.92 -0.33 -13.07
N VAL A 149 37.03 0.72 -13.88
CA VAL A 149 37.70 1.97 -13.49
C VAL A 149 36.80 2.81 -12.58
N GLY A 150 35.50 2.88 -12.87
CA GLY A 150 34.56 3.70 -12.11
C GLY A 150 34.90 5.19 -12.16
N LYS A 151 34.39 5.94 -11.18
CA LYS A 151 34.69 7.36 -10.99
C LYS A 151 34.58 7.70 -9.49
N PRO A 152 35.30 8.73 -9.01
CA PRO A 152 35.07 9.26 -7.67
C PRO A 152 33.62 9.75 -7.50
N ASP A 153 33.15 9.85 -6.26
CA ASP A 153 31.78 10.31 -5.98
C ASP A 153 31.50 11.76 -6.42
N PHE A 154 32.56 12.57 -6.54
CA PHE A 154 32.47 14.01 -6.84
C PHE A 154 31.49 14.76 -5.93
N ASN A 155 31.51 14.45 -4.63
CA ASN A 155 30.75 15.20 -3.64
C ASN A 155 31.40 16.56 -3.33
N ARG A 156 30.59 17.56 -2.98
CA ARG A 156 31.08 18.89 -2.56
C ARG A 156 32.04 18.78 -1.37
N GLN A 157 33.14 19.56 -1.39
CA GLN A 157 34.06 19.59 -0.24
C GLN A 157 33.34 19.88 1.08
N ASP A 158 33.75 19.18 2.14
CA ASP A 158 33.25 19.34 3.51
C ASP A 158 31.72 19.14 3.69
N HIS A 159 31.01 18.52 2.73
CA HIS A 159 29.57 18.23 2.87
C HIS A 159 29.28 17.36 4.11
N HIS A 160 30.10 16.33 4.36
CA HIS A 160 29.99 15.46 5.53
C HIS A 160 30.21 16.20 6.87
N LYS A 161 30.81 17.40 6.87
CA LYS A 161 31.05 18.17 8.10
C LYS A 161 29.86 19.02 8.53
N LYS A 162 28.94 19.34 7.62
CA LYS A 162 27.83 20.28 7.88
C LYS A 162 26.58 19.85 7.13
N LYS A 163 25.51 19.51 7.87
CA LYS A 163 24.20 19.12 7.31
C LYS A 163 23.62 20.11 6.29
N ARG A 164 23.83 21.41 6.48
CA ARG A 164 23.39 22.47 5.54
C ARG A 164 24.14 22.47 4.19
N VAL A 165 25.23 21.74 4.07
CA VAL A 165 26.05 21.65 2.85
C VAL A 165 25.69 20.34 2.15
N PRO A 166 24.95 20.40 1.03
CA PRO A 166 24.54 19.19 0.32
C PRO A 166 25.71 18.52 -0.40
N THR A 167 25.52 17.26 -0.77
CA THR A 167 26.47 16.44 -1.55
C THR A 167 26.71 16.98 -2.96
N SER A 168 25.71 17.66 -3.55
CA SER A 168 25.78 18.27 -4.88
C SER A 168 27.07 19.07 -5.11
N TRP A 169 27.86 18.63 -6.09
CA TRP A 169 29.17 19.20 -6.43
C TRP A 169 29.12 20.72 -6.62
N ARG A 170 30.10 21.41 -6.03
CA ARG A 170 30.37 22.84 -6.28
C ARG A 170 31.87 23.02 -6.38
N ARG A 171 32.32 23.75 -7.41
CA ARG A 171 33.74 24.05 -7.60
C ARG A 171 34.33 24.69 -6.33
N PRO A 172 35.40 24.13 -5.73
CA PRO A 172 36.01 24.69 -4.54
C PRO A 172 36.70 26.03 -4.88
N SER A 173 36.11 27.15 -4.47
CA SER A 173 36.56 28.49 -4.86
C SER A 173 37.53 29.14 -3.86
N GLY A 174 37.51 28.73 -2.59
CA GLY A 174 38.31 29.34 -1.53
C GLY A 174 39.81 29.34 -1.82
N LYS A 175 40.50 30.47 -1.63
CA LYS A 175 41.94 30.64 -1.93
C LYS A 175 42.84 29.62 -1.20
N LEU A 176 42.43 29.22 0.00
CA LEU A 176 43.15 28.27 0.86
C LEU A 176 42.52 26.87 0.89
N SER A 177 41.48 26.61 0.07
CA SER A 177 40.86 25.27 0.01
C SER A 177 41.92 24.23 -0.34
N LYS A 178 41.94 23.15 0.45
CA LYS A 178 42.88 22.03 0.28
C LYS A 178 42.51 21.17 -0.93
N GLN A 179 41.21 21.00 -1.19
CA GLN A 179 40.71 20.33 -2.39
C GLN A 179 41.08 21.13 -3.65
N ARG A 180 40.86 22.46 -3.65
CA ARG A 180 41.25 23.34 -4.78
C ARG A 180 42.75 23.27 -5.09
N LYS A 181 43.59 23.14 -4.05
CA LYS A 181 45.04 23.03 -4.18
C LYS A 181 45.52 21.63 -4.59
N GLY A 182 44.63 20.65 -4.78
CA GLY A 182 44.99 19.29 -5.15
C GLY A 182 45.69 18.50 -4.04
N VAL A 183 45.45 18.83 -2.76
CA VAL A 183 46.05 18.08 -1.65
C VAL A 183 45.42 16.69 -1.59
N LYS A 184 46.27 15.65 -1.73
CA LYS A 184 45.87 14.23 -1.67
C LYS A 184 45.04 13.96 -0.40
N GLY A 185 43.94 13.22 -0.56
CA GLY A 185 43.02 12.89 0.53
C GLY A 185 41.89 13.90 0.77
N LYS A 186 41.78 14.97 -0.04
CA LYS A 186 40.64 15.91 0.01
C LYS A 186 39.59 15.69 -1.07
N GLY A 187 39.70 14.57 -1.79
CA GLY A 187 38.85 14.23 -2.92
C GLY A 187 39.31 14.89 -4.22
N ASP A 188 39.06 14.22 -5.33
CA ASP A 188 39.39 14.72 -6.66
C ASP A 188 38.50 15.89 -7.06
N THR A 189 39.03 16.78 -7.89
CA THR A 189 38.26 17.86 -8.50
C THR A 189 37.73 17.40 -9.85
N VAL A 190 36.51 17.80 -10.20
CA VAL A 190 35.93 17.47 -11.52
C VAL A 190 36.80 18.05 -12.64
N GLU A 191 37.28 17.16 -13.50
CA GLU A 191 38.12 17.46 -14.66
C GLU A 191 37.67 16.63 -15.87
N ALA A 192 38.01 17.09 -17.08
CA ALA A 192 37.61 16.40 -18.33
C ALA A 192 38.20 14.99 -18.46
N GLY A 193 39.34 14.71 -17.80
CA GLY A 193 40.00 13.39 -17.82
C GLY A 193 39.19 12.28 -17.14
N PHE A 194 38.18 12.62 -16.32
CA PHE A 194 37.31 11.63 -15.67
C PHE A 194 36.12 11.19 -16.54
N ARG A 195 36.05 11.64 -17.80
CA ARG A 195 34.99 11.21 -18.71
C ARG A 195 35.14 9.73 -19.04
N SER A 196 34.02 9.01 -19.08
CA SER A 196 33.98 7.65 -19.62
C SER A 196 34.26 7.66 -21.13
N PRO A 197 34.71 6.52 -21.70
CA PRO A 197 34.87 6.38 -23.15
C PRO A 197 33.59 6.75 -23.88
N GLU A 198 33.71 7.38 -25.04
CA GLU A 198 32.59 7.94 -25.79
C GLU A 198 31.57 6.90 -26.24
N PRO A 199 31.95 5.73 -26.81
CA PRO A 199 30.99 4.72 -27.27
C PRO A 199 30.09 4.17 -26.17
N VAL A 200 30.59 4.07 -24.94
CA VAL A 200 29.85 3.47 -23.81
C VAL A 200 29.32 4.51 -22.82
N ARG A 201 29.41 5.80 -23.16
CA ARG A 201 28.98 6.88 -22.27
C ARG A 201 27.45 6.98 -22.32
N GLY A 202 26.82 6.71 -21.18
CA GLY A 202 25.36 6.80 -21.06
C GLY A 202 24.64 5.46 -21.17
N LEU A 203 25.31 4.40 -21.64
CA LEU A 203 24.76 3.04 -21.66
C LEU A 203 24.39 2.55 -20.26
N HIS A 204 23.28 1.82 -20.16
CA HIS A 204 22.89 1.08 -18.97
C HIS A 204 24.00 0.10 -18.55
N PRO A 205 24.13 -0.32 -17.28
CA PRO A 205 25.11 -1.33 -16.88
C PRO A 205 25.01 -2.66 -17.64
N SER A 206 23.83 -3.00 -18.17
CA SER A 206 23.62 -4.17 -19.05
C SER A 206 24.09 -3.94 -20.49
N GLY A 207 24.40 -2.71 -20.88
CA GLY A 207 24.86 -2.37 -22.23
C GLY A 207 23.84 -1.68 -23.12
N PHE A 208 22.55 -1.69 -22.78
CA PHE A 208 21.51 -1.06 -23.59
C PHE A 208 21.63 0.47 -23.61
N GLU A 209 21.24 1.07 -24.73
CA GLU A 209 20.87 2.49 -24.80
C GLU A 209 19.47 2.70 -24.20
N GLU A 210 19.33 3.70 -23.32
CA GLU A 210 18.07 3.92 -22.60
C GLU A 210 17.14 4.87 -23.39
N VAL A 211 16.01 4.34 -23.87
CA VAL A 211 14.96 5.12 -24.51
C VAL A 211 13.86 5.43 -23.50
N ARG A 212 13.52 6.71 -23.34
CA ARG A 212 12.49 7.13 -22.37
C ARG A 212 11.12 7.21 -23.04
N VAL A 213 10.17 6.43 -22.52
CA VAL A 213 8.84 6.24 -23.12
C VAL A 213 7.72 6.77 -22.23
N HIS A 214 6.69 7.36 -22.85
CA HIS A 214 5.51 7.93 -22.21
C HIS A 214 4.19 7.26 -22.62
N ASN A 215 4.16 6.63 -23.79
CA ASN A 215 2.98 6.01 -24.38
C ASN A 215 3.38 4.87 -25.34
N VAL A 216 2.40 4.16 -25.90
CA VAL A 216 2.66 3.00 -26.78
C VAL A 216 3.29 3.43 -28.11
N ASP A 217 2.94 4.61 -28.62
CA ASP A 217 3.46 5.12 -29.89
C ASP A 217 4.97 5.42 -29.79
N ASP A 218 5.47 5.80 -28.60
CA ASP A 218 6.92 6.01 -28.39
C ASP A 218 7.74 4.70 -28.48
N LEU A 219 7.09 3.53 -28.52
CA LEU A 219 7.77 2.25 -28.78
C LEU A 219 8.06 2.04 -30.27
N GLU A 220 7.51 2.89 -31.15
CA GLU A 220 7.77 2.80 -32.59
C GLU A 220 9.19 3.25 -32.93
N GLY A 221 9.94 2.37 -33.62
CA GLY A 221 11.31 2.66 -34.04
C GLY A 221 12.39 2.37 -33.01
N VAL A 222 12.03 1.79 -31.85
CA VAL A 222 13.00 1.29 -30.87
C VAL A 222 13.60 -0.01 -31.36
N ASP A 223 14.93 -0.11 -31.37
CA ASP A 223 15.66 -1.32 -31.77
C ASP A 223 15.77 -2.30 -30.58
N PRO A 224 15.12 -3.48 -30.63
CA PRO A 224 15.06 -4.39 -29.49
C PRO A 224 16.43 -4.96 -29.09
N ASP A 225 17.43 -4.95 -29.96
CA ASP A 225 18.73 -5.59 -29.70
C ASP A 225 19.78 -4.60 -29.17
N THR A 226 19.61 -3.31 -29.44
CA THR A 226 20.54 -2.25 -29.00
C THR A 226 19.95 -1.38 -27.87
N GLU A 227 18.63 -1.19 -27.88
CA GLU A 227 17.93 -0.23 -27.02
C GLU A 227 17.02 -0.95 -26.01
N ALA A 228 16.90 -0.36 -24.82
CA ALA A 228 15.93 -0.77 -23.82
C ALA A 228 15.10 0.42 -23.34
N VAL A 229 13.84 0.14 -23.02
CA VAL A 229 12.87 1.17 -22.69
C VAL A 229 12.83 1.41 -21.19
N ARG A 230 12.85 2.68 -20.79
CA ARG A 230 12.47 3.12 -19.44
C ARG A 230 11.16 3.89 -19.49
N ILE A 231 10.12 3.29 -18.93
CA ILE A 231 8.81 3.93 -18.83
C ILE A 231 8.89 5.07 -17.81
N ALA A 232 8.45 6.27 -18.21
CA ALA A 232 8.44 7.42 -17.33
C ALA A 232 7.56 7.17 -16.08
N SER A 233 8.03 7.60 -14.91
CA SER A 233 7.32 7.41 -13.63
C SER A 233 5.92 8.03 -13.57
N LYS A 234 5.62 9.02 -14.41
CA LYS A 234 4.29 9.67 -14.48
C LYS A 234 3.25 8.82 -15.21
N VAL A 235 3.64 7.73 -15.87
CA VAL A 235 2.71 6.84 -16.58
C VAL A 235 2.03 5.94 -15.56
N GLY A 236 0.70 6.02 -15.46
CA GLY A 236 -0.09 5.21 -14.52
C GLY A 236 -0.27 3.75 -14.97
N GLY A 237 -0.64 2.88 -14.02
CA GLY A 237 -0.72 1.42 -14.20
C GLY A 237 -1.45 0.96 -15.47
N ARG A 238 -2.66 1.48 -15.72
CA ARG A 238 -3.45 1.14 -16.93
C ARG A 238 -2.69 1.37 -18.25
N LYS A 239 -1.89 2.43 -18.34
CA LYS A 239 -1.10 2.70 -19.54
C LYS A 239 0.20 1.90 -19.53
N ARG A 240 0.81 1.70 -18.35
CA ARG A 240 2.01 0.87 -18.20
C ARG A 240 1.77 -0.54 -18.69
N GLU A 241 0.66 -1.16 -18.30
CA GLU A 241 0.27 -2.50 -18.73
C GLU A 241 0.29 -2.64 -20.26
N ARG A 242 -0.36 -1.72 -20.97
CA ARG A 242 -0.37 -1.73 -22.45
C ARG A 242 1.01 -1.51 -23.06
N ILE A 243 1.86 -0.70 -22.42
CA ILE A 243 3.23 -0.46 -22.90
C ILE A 243 4.07 -1.72 -22.67
N GLU A 244 3.92 -2.39 -21.53
CA GLU A 244 4.66 -3.60 -21.18
C GLU A 244 4.30 -4.77 -22.10
N GLU A 245 3.00 -5.00 -22.36
CA GLU A 245 2.51 -6.01 -23.30
C GLU A 245 3.06 -5.78 -24.72
N VAL A 246 2.89 -4.56 -25.26
CA VAL A 246 3.39 -4.24 -26.62
C VAL A 246 4.92 -4.25 -26.69
N ALA A 247 5.62 -3.90 -25.61
CA ALA A 247 7.07 -3.98 -25.57
C ALA A 247 7.55 -5.44 -25.59
N GLU A 248 6.89 -6.34 -24.87
CA GLU A 248 7.17 -7.77 -24.88
C GLU A 248 6.92 -8.37 -26.26
N ASP A 249 5.79 -8.05 -26.91
CA ASP A 249 5.48 -8.49 -28.27
C ASP A 249 6.52 -8.02 -29.31
N ARG A 250 7.15 -6.87 -29.07
CA ARG A 250 8.22 -6.31 -29.91
C ARG A 250 9.62 -6.74 -29.49
N GLU A 251 9.73 -7.65 -28.52
CA GLU A 251 10.99 -8.14 -27.95
C GLU A 251 11.88 -7.05 -27.34
N VAL A 252 11.27 -5.94 -26.90
CA VAL A 252 11.95 -4.80 -26.27
C VAL A 252 11.95 -4.96 -24.75
N ARG A 253 13.14 -4.88 -24.14
CA ARG A 253 13.28 -4.95 -22.69
C ARG A 253 12.78 -3.67 -22.00
N VAL A 254 11.93 -3.83 -21.00
CA VAL A 254 11.54 -2.75 -20.07
C VAL A 254 12.46 -2.75 -18.84
N LEU A 255 13.16 -1.65 -18.59
CA LEU A 255 14.13 -1.52 -17.49
C LEU A 255 13.48 -1.38 -16.11
N ASN A 256 12.22 -0.94 -16.05
CA ASN A 256 11.45 -0.75 -14.83
C ASN A 256 10.09 -1.45 -14.95
N PRO A 257 10.06 -2.80 -14.91
CA PRO A 257 8.85 -3.59 -15.09
C PRO A 257 7.93 -3.52 -13.86
N THR A 258 6.64 -3.75 -14.10
CA THR A 258 5.66 -4.06 -13.06
C THR A 258 5.83 -5.51 -12.60
N TYR A 259 5.78 -5.75 -11.29
CA TYR A 259 5.75 -7.09 -10.70
C TYR A 259 4.30 -7.50 -10.46
N VAL A 260 3.97 -8.75 -10.80
CA VAL A 260 2.63 -9.34 -10.65
C VAL A 260 2.77 -10.64 -9.87
N GLU A 261 1.76 -10.94 -9.06
CA GLU A 261 1.66 -12.20 -8.32
C GLU A 261 1.28 -13.31 -9.31
N VAL A 262 2.09 -14.36 -9.36
CA VAL A 262 1.89 -15.56 -10.19
C VAL A 262 1.86 -16.76 -9.26
N GLU A 263 0.87 -17.64 -9.46
CA GLU A 263 0.74 -18.90 -8.73
C GLU A 263 1.85 -19.86 -9.15
N VAL A 264 2.54 -20.44 -8.16
CA VAL A 264 3.59 -21.43 -8.36
C VAL A 264 3.04 -22.82 -8.01
N GLU A 265 3.18 -23.76 -8.93
CA GLU A 265 2.83 -25.18 -8.77
C GLU A 265 3.91 -26.00 -8.05
#